data_AF-A0A246K472-F1
#
_entry.id   AF-A0A246K472-F1
#
_cell.length_a   1.000
_cell.length_b   1.000
_cell.length_c   1.000
_cell.angle_alpha   90.00
_cell.angle_beta   90.00
_cell.angle_gamma   90.00
#
_symmetry.space_group_name_H-M   'P 1'
#
loop_
_entity.id
_entity.type
_entity.pdbx_description
1 polymer ?
#
loop_
_entity_poly.entity_id
_entity_poly.type
_entity_poly.pdbx_seq_one_letter_code
_entity_poly.pdbx_strand_id
1 'polypeptide(L)'
;MPKEITFTAARLVRDVPAAEIRIDDALIAVSSLMASVVTARRDTDGVPATRGHATIQRLVKAQMALVDVSGDILRVHGDLVDIGRETGGYDLHECPATAEGDATPLASAA
;
A
#
# COMPACT_ATOMS: atom_id res chain seq x y z
N MET A 1 -2.03 -24.18 -14.13
CA MET A 1 -0.94 -23.43 -13.45
C MET A 1 -0.34 -24.27 -12.32
N PRO A 2 0.99 -24.20 -12.06
CA PRO A 2 1.58 -24.85 -10.90
C PRO A 2 1.08 -24.20 -9.61
N LYS A 3 0.62 -25.01 -8.67
CA LYS A 3 0.01 -24.63 -7.37
C LYS A 3 0.84 -23.62 -6.55
N GLU A 4 2.17 -23.65 -6.73
CA GLU A 4 3.16 -22.73 -6.14
C GLU A 4 2.94 -21.25 -6.54
N ILE A 5 2.57 -20.98 -7.80
CA ILE A 5 2.39 -19.61 -8.31
C ILE A 5 1.13 -18.99 -7.68
N THR A 6 0.05 -19.77 -7.57
CA THR A 6 -1.21 -19.34 -6.95
C THR A 6 -1.02 -19.03 -5.46
N PHE A 7 -0.25 -19.84 -4.73
CA PHE A 7 0.05 -19.58 -3.32
C PHE A 7 0.87 -18.31 -3.12
N THR A 8 1.87 -18.08 -3.98
CA THR A 8 2.72 -16.89 -3.93
C THR A 8 1.92 -15.62 -4.24
N ALA A 9 1.07 -15.64 -5.28
CA ALA A 9 0.21 -14.52 -5.63
C ALA A 9 -0.77 -14.18 -4.49
N ALA A 10 -1.40 -15.20 -3.88
CA ALA A 10 -2.30 -15.01 -2.75
C ALA A 10 -1.61 -14.38 -1.53
N ARG A 11 -0.31 -14.65 -1.35
CA ARG A 11 0.51 -14.02 -0.30
C ARG A 11 0.80 -12.55 -0.62
N LEU A 12 1.20 -12.25 -1.86
CA LEU A 12 1.49 -10.88 -2.31
C LEU A 12 0.27 -9.95 -2.17
N VAL A 13 -0.94 -10.44 -2.45
CA VAL A 13 -2.20 -9.69 -2.26
C VAL A 13 -2.38 -9.21 -0.81
N ARG A 14 -1.80 -9.91 0.17
CA ARG A 14 -1.86 -9.52 1.59
C ARG A 14 -0.64 -8.70 2.01
N ASP A 15 0.54 -9.10 1.57
CA ASP A 15 1.80 -8.51 2.02
C ASP A 15 1.99 -7.08 1.51
N VAL A 16 1.55 -6.78 0.27
CA VAL A 16 1.72 -5.45 -0.34
C VAL A 16 0.89 -4.39 0.39
N PRO A 17 -0.44 -4.54 0.58
CA PRO A 17 -1.20 -3.55 1.36
C PRO A 17 -0.73 -3.44 2.82
N ALA A 18 -0.28 -4.55 3.42
CA ALA A 18 0.27 -4.51 4.77
C ALA A 18 1.59 -3.74 4.85
N ALA A 19 2.40 -3.75 3.80
CA ALA A 19 3.61 -2.94 3.72
C ALA A 19 3.28 -1.45 3.57
N GLU A 20 2.33 -1.10 2.71
CA GLU A 20 1.84 0.27 2.51
C GLU A 20 1.35 0.89 3.83
N ILE A 21 0.46 0.18 4.54
CA ILE A 21 -0.08 0.62 5.84
C ILE A 21 1.04 0.88 6.85
N ARG A 22 2.03 -0.02 6.93
CA ARG A 22 3.14 0.14 7.88
C ARG A 22 4.03 1.34 7.57
N ILE A 23 4.15 1.72 6.30
CA ILE A 23 4.90 2.92 5.91
C ILE A 23 4.13 4.18 6.32
N ASP A 24 2.81 4.19 6.13
CA ASP A 24 1.96 5.30 6.58
C ASP A 24 2.01 5.46 8.11
N ASP A 25 1.93 4.35 8.86
CA ASP A 25 2.09 4.35 10.32
C ASP A 25 3.44 4.93 10.74
N ALA A 26 4.52 4.57 10.04
CA ALA A 26 5.85 5.13 10.29
C ALA A 26 5.91 6.64 10.01
N LEU A 27 5.27 7.10 8.93
CA LEU A 27 5.20 8.52 8.58
C LEU A 27 4.44 9.33 9.65
N ILE A 28 3.33 8.78 10.17
CA ILE A 28 2.56 9.36 11.28
C ILE A 28 3.43 9.45 12.53
N ALA A 29 4.12 8.38 12.90
CA ALA A 29 4.97 8.33 14.08
C ALA A 29 6.12 9.35 14.03
N VAL A 30 6.82 9.45 12.90
CA VAL A 30 7.92 10.42 12.73
C VAL A 30 7.40 11.86 12.72
N SER A 31 6.23 12.10 12.12
CA SER A 31 5.61 13.45 12.12
C SER A 31 5.19 13.88 13.52
N SER A 32 4.66 12.95 14.31
CA SER A 32 4.33 13.19 15.71
C SER A 32 5.58 13.51 16.54
N LEU A 33 6.66 12.75 16.33
CA LEU A 33 7.96 13.02 16.96
C LEU A 33 8.53 14.40 16.58
N MET A 34 8.42 14.79 15.30
CA MET A 34 8.82 16.13 14.85
C MET A 34 8.06 17.21 15.61
N ALA A 35 6.73 17.09 15.70
CA ALA A 35 5.91 18.03 16.43
C ALA A 35 6.37 18.14 17.90
N SER A 36 6.60 17.01 18.59
CA SER A 36 7.10 17.01 19.96
C SER A 36 8.46 17.69 20.10
N VAL A 37 9.40 17.45 19.19
CA VAL A 37 10.74 18.08 19.23
C VAL A 37 10.67 19.58 18.99
N VAL A 38 9.84 20.03 18.04
CA VAL A 38 9.67 21.46 17.76
C VAL A 38 8.99 22.18 18.92
N THR A 39 7.97 21.57 19.53
CA THR A 39 7.32 22.08 20.74
C THR A 39 8.31 22.17 21.90
N ALA A 40 9.07 21.10 22.18
CA ALA A 40 10.08 21.11 23.24
C ALA A 40 11.11 22.23 23.03
N ARG A 41 11.58 22.45 21.79
CA ARG A 41 12.50 23.55 21.48
C ARG A 41 11.88 24.93 21.72
N ARG A 42 10.58 25.10 21.44
CA ARG A 42 9.87 26.36 21.66
C ARG A 42 9.67 26.65 23.15
N ASP A 43 9.31 25.64 23.92
CA ASP A 43 8.82 25.80 25.29
C ASP A 43 9.94 25.66 26.35
N THR A 44 11.17 25.33 25.94
CA THR A 44 12.30 25.27 26.86
C THR A 44 12.95 26.65 27.04
N ASP A 45 12.71 27.26 28.20
CA ASP A 45 13.30 28.55 28.56
C ASP A 45 14.83 28.52 28.65
N GLY A 46 15.47 29.61 28.23
CA GLY A 46 16.92 29.79 28.33
C GLY A 46 17.77 28.96 27.36
N VAL A 47 17.15 28.19 26.45
CA VAL A 47 17.85 27.40 25.43
C VAL A 47 17.85 28.12 24.08
N PRO A 48 19.02 28.36 23.46
CA PRO A 48 19.08 28.99 22.13
C PRO A 48 18.32 28.19 21.06
N ALA A 49 17.63 28.87 20.15
CA ALA A 49 16.87 28.24 19.06
C ALA A 49 17.72 27.36 18.11
N THR A 50 19.04 27.54 18.12
CA THR A 50 19.99 26.69 17.38
C THR A 50 20.13 25.30 17.97
N ARG A 51 19.87 25.13 19.28
CA ARG A 51 19.83 23.81 19.93
C ARG A 51 18.67 23.00 19.36
N GLY A 52 18.95 21.75 18.99
CA GLY A 52 17.96 20.85 18.40
C GLY A 52 17.70 21.06 16.90
N HIS A 53 18.27 22.09 16.26
CA HIS A 53 18.11 22.28 14.80
C HIS A 53 18.66 21.09 14.00
N ALA A 54 19.83 20.56 14.38
CA ALA A 54 20.39 19.36 13.75
C ALA A 54 19.48 18.13 13.91
N THR A 55 18.78 18.01 15.05
CA THR A 55 17.80 16.94 15.29
C THR A 55 16.59 17.09 14.35
N ILE A 56 16.05 18.31 14.23
CA ILE A 56 14.94 18.62 13.31
C ILE A 56 15.37 18.31 11.86
N GLN A 57 16.56 18.72 11.43
CA GLN A 57 17.06 18.40 10.10
C GLN A 57 17.14 16.88 9.84
N ARG A 58 17.57 16.09 10.84
CA ARG A 58 17.60 14.62 10.73
C ARG A 58 16.20 14.03 10.63
N LEU A 59 15.22 14.55 11.38
CA LEU A 59 13.83 14.12 11.30
C LEU A 59 13.21 14.44 9.94
N VAL A 60 13.47 15.63 9.37
CA VAL A 60 13.01 15.98 8.01
C VAL A 60 13.56 14.99 6.99
N LYS A 61 14.86 14.67 7.07
CA LYS A 61 15.47 13.67 6.18
C LYS A 61 14.84 12.29 6.32
N ALA A 62 14.51 11.88 7.55
CA ALA A 62 13.81 10.62 7.80
C ALA A 62 12.39 10.63 7.18
N GLN A 63 11.65 11.73 7.30
CA GLN A 63 10.33 11.87 6.67
C GLN A 63 10.42 11.80 5.15
N MET A 64 11.37 12.49 4.53
CA MET A 64 11.57 12.45 3.08
C MET A 64 11.88 11.03 2.60
N ALA A 65 12.78 10.32 3.30
CA ALA A 65 13.10 8.93 2.97
C ALA A 65 11.87 8.00 3.07
N LEU A 66 10.98 8.20 4.04
CA LEU A 66 9.73 7.43 4.14
C LEU A 66 8.77 7.73 2.98
N VAL A 67 8.69 9.00 2.54
CA VAL A 67 7.88 9.38 1.37
C VAL A 67 8.43 8.74 0.10
N ASP A 68 9.75 8.72 -0.09
CA ASP A 68 10.38 8.07 -1.24
C ASP A 68 10.07 6.55 -1.24
N VAL A 69 10.22 5.89 -0.09
CA VAL A 69 9.90 4.47 0.09
C VAL A 69 8.40 4.19 -0.17
N SER A 70 7.50 5.05 0.30
CA SER A 70 6.06 4.94 0.02
C SER A 70 5.79 4.94 -1.50
N GLY A 71 6.39 5.89 -2.21
CA GLY A 71 6.27 5.98 -3.67
C GLY A 71 6.81 4.75 -4.40
N ASP A 72 7.94 4.20 -3.95
CA ASP A 72 8.51 2.98 -4.53
C ASP A 72 7.63 1.75 -4.29
N ILE A 73 7.05 1.60 -3.10
CA ILE A 73 6.13 0.49 -2.80
C ILE A 73 4.84 0.59 -3.62
N LEU A 74 4.28 1.79 -3.80
CA LEU A 74 3.11 1.99 -4.66
C LEU A 74 3.40 1.63 -6.13
N ARG A 75 4.61 1.92 -6.62
CA ARG A 75 5.05 1.49 -7.96
C ARG A 75 5.17 -0.03 -8.06
N VAL A 76 5.80 -0.68 -7.07
CA VAL A 76 5.88 -2.15 -7.00
C VAL A 76 4.49 -2.78 -7.00
N HIS A 77 3.52 -2.19 -6.28
CA HIS A 77 2.13 -2.65 -6.32
C HIS A 77 1.55 -2.55 -7.75
N GLY A 78 1.72 -1.42 -8.42
CA GLY A 78 1.32 -1.25 -9.83
C GLY A 78 1.92 -2.31 -10.75
N ASP A 79 3.24 -2.50 -10.67
CA ASP A 79 3.97 -3.49 -11.47
C ASP A 79 3.44 -4.92 -11.22
N LEU A 80 3.15 -5.27 -9.96
CA LEU A 80 2.57 -6.57 -9.60
C LEU A 80 1.15 -6.75 -10.14
N VAL A 81 0.34 -5.70 -10.17
CA VAL A 81 -1.00 -5.72 -10.78
C VAL A 81 -0.91 -5.97 -12.28
N ASP A 82 0.01 -5.29 -12.96
CA ASP A 82 0.19 -5.45 -14.41
C ASP A 82 0.74 -6.83 -14.76
N ILE A 83 1.74 -7.34 -14.02
CA ILE A 83 2.20 -8.73 -14.13
C ILE A 83 1.03 -9.71 -13.92
N GLY A 84 0.19 -9.49 -12.91
CA GLY A 84 -0.98 -10.32 -12.64
C GLY A 84 -1.98 -10.32 -13.80
N ARG A 85 -2.18 -9.19 -14.47
CA ARG A 85 -3.02 -9.08 -15.68
C ARG A 85 -2.42 -9.82 -16.86
N GLU A 86 -1.12 -9.67 -17.11
CA GLU A 86 -0.43 -10.31 -18.23
C GLU A 86 -0.34 -11.83 -18.05
N THR A 87 -0.08 -12.29 -16.82
CA THR A 87 0.13 -13.71 -16.51
C THR A 87 -1.16 -14.46 -16.16
N GLY A 88 -2.18 -13.77 -15.65
CA GLY A 88 -3.49 -14.33 -15.29
C GLY A 88 -4.60 -14.04 -16.30
N GLY A 89 -4.38 -13.14 -17.26
CA GLY A 89 -5.38 -12.71 -18.26
C GLY A 89 -5.62 -13.67 -19.43
N TYR A 90 -4.92 -14.81 -19.50
CA TYR A 90 -5.01 -15.75 -20.62
C TYR A 90 -5.88 -16.99 -20.38
N ASP A 91 -6.76 -16.99 -19.36
CA ASP A 91 -7.77 -18.05 -19.23
C ASP A 91 -9.11 -17.57 -18.68
N LEU A 92 -9.75 -16.63 -19.39
CA LEU A 92 -11.19 -16.35 -19.26
C LEU A 92 -12.01 -17.10 -20.33
N HIS A 93 -11.44 -18.12 -20.99
CA HIS A 93 -12.15 -18.87 -22.02
C HIS A 93 -12.91 -20.10 -21.51
N GLU A 94 -12.81 -20.43 -20.22
CA GLU A 94 -13.68 -21.43 -19.61
C GLU A 94 -14.85 -20.76 -18.88
N CYS A 95 -15.76 -20.12 -19.64
CA CYS A 95 -17.16 -20.24 -19.28
C CYS A 95 -17.49 -21.73 -19.38
N PRO A 96 -17.76 -22.45 -18.27
CA PRO A 96 -18.06 -23.87 -18.36
C PRO A 96 -19.24 -24.07 -19.32
N ALA A 97 -19.09 -24.98 -20.28
CA ALA A 97 -20.10 -25.26 -21.32
C ALA A 97 -21.45 -25.75 -20.77
N THR A 98 -21.55 -25.99 -19.46
CA THR A 98 -22.82 -26.23 -18.77
C THR A 98 -23.43 -24.92 -18.27
N ALA A 99 -23.89 -24.10 -19.21
CA ALA A 99 -25.10 -23.31 -19.03
C ALA A 99 -26.19 -23.89 -19.96
N GLU A 100 -26.45 -25.18 -19.81
CA GLU A 100 -27.62 -25.83 -20.40
C GLU A 100 -28.67 -26.06 -19.31
N GLY A 101 -29.81 -25.37 -19.44
CA GLY A 101 -31.08 -25.61 -18.72
C GLY A 101 -31.23 -24.79 -17.43
N ASP A 102 -32.17 -23.85 -17.28
CA ASP A 102 -33.47 -23.67 -17.93
C ASP A 102 -33.78 -22.16 -17.94
N ALA A 103 -33.59 -21.51 -19.09
CA ALA A 103 -34.13 -20.19 -19.32
C ALA A 103 -35.60 -20.34 -19.71
N THR A 104 -36.46 -20.53 -18.71
CA THR A 104 -37.89 -20.27 -18.91
C THR A 104 -38.02 -18.79 -19.28
N PRO A 105 -38.53 -18.45 -20.48
CA PRO A 105 -38.73 -17.05 -20.83
C PRO A 105 -39.83 -16.49 -19.92
N LEU A 106 -39.57 -15.38 -19.23
CA LEU A 106 -40.65 -14.52 -18.71
C LEU A 106 -41.36 -13.86 -19.89
N ALA A 107 -42.16 -14.62 -20.60
CA ALA A 107 -43.12 -14.11 -21.56
C ALA A 107 -44.40 -14.92 -21.47
N SER A 108 -45.48 -14.24 -21.10
CA SER A 108 -46.86 -14.72 -21.00
C SER A 108 -47.26 -15.41 -19.67
N ALA A 109 -47.51 -14.60 -18.65
CA ALA A 109 -48.68 -14.81 -17.81
C ALA A 109 -49.61 -13.61 -18.04
N ALA A 110 -50.65 -13.85 -18.84
CA ALA A 110 -51.85 -13.01 -18.90
C ALA A 110 -52.80 -13.42 -17.77
#